data_AF-A0A8T0FUR0-F1
#
_entry.id   AF-A0A8T0FUR0-F1
#
_cell.length_a   1.000
_cell.length_b   1.000
_cell.length_c   1.000
_cell.angle_alpha   90.00
_cell.angle_beta   90.00
_cell.angle_gamma   90.00
#
_symmetry.space_group_name_H-M   'P 1'
#
loop_
_entity.id
_entity.type
_entity.pdbx_description
1 polymer ?
#
loop_
_entity_poly.entity_id
_entity_poly.type
_entity_poly.pdbx_seq_one_letter_code
_entity_poly.pdbx_strand_id
1 'polypeptide(L)'
;MQPKHFGCIVNYLNNKEFQEALIHLAQRLFDRSPLVRIAATEVIGNMLMNVDDRYSYFHLLIPLELSSLHDEVLEVRSKAEDIWKKVGNQYIVENEKDYKDLIDFPPPDPSEYPDKEIRPSVGCRIIVQRHLFNICLLRFCLV
;
A
#
# COMPACT_ATOMS: atom_id res chain seq x y z
N MET A 1 9.90 -4.72 -20.09
CA MET A 1 10.60 -5.28 -18.92
C MET A 1 9.55 -5.40 -17.80
N GLN A 2 9.22 -6.61 -17.33
CA GLN A 2 8.09 -6.76 -16.39
C GLN A 2 8.48 -6.30 -14.97
N PRO A 3 7.57 -5.63 -14.21
CA PRO A 3 7.83 -5.04 -12.88
C PRO A 3 8.42 -5.99 -11.82
N LYS A 4 8.30 -7.30 -12.05
CA LYS A 4 8.76 -8.40 -11.19
C LYS A 4 10.22 -8.31 -10.76
N HIS A 5 11.09 -7.73 -11.60
CA HIS A 5 12.54 -7.73 -11.37
C HIS A 5 13.01 -6.63 -10.42
N PHE A 6 12.33 -5.48 -10.38
CA PHE A 6 12.74 -4.37 -9.51
C PHE A 6 12.47 -4.66 -8.03
N GLY A 7 11.34 -5.33 -7.73
CA GLY A 7 11.01 -5.72 -6.36
C GLY A 7 11.94 -6.77 -5.76
N CYS A 8 12.66 -7.55 -6.58
CA CYS A 8 13.64 -8.52 -6.08
C CYS A 8 14.99 -7.88 -5.70
N ILE A 9 15.38 -6.78 -6.36
CA ILE A 9 16.65 -6.08 -6.06
C ILE A 9 16.59 -5.43 -4.68
N VAL A 10 15.40 -5.01 -4.26
CA VAL A 10 15.12 -4.41 -2.96
C VAL A 10 15.58 -5.27 -1.78
N ASN A 11 15.46 -6.59 -1.87
CA ASN A 11 15.84 -7.50 -0.78
C ASN A 11 17.35 -7.49 -0.49
N TYR A 12 18.16 -6.89 -1.38
CA TYR A 12 19.62 -6.76 -1.21
C TYR A 12 20.05 -5.37 -0.74
N LEU A 13 19.12 -4.42 -0.60
CA LEU A 13 19.42 -3.06 -0.16
C LEU A 13 19.52 -3.00 1.36
N ASN A 14 20.43 -2.17 1.88
CA ASN A 14 20.38 -1.79 3.29
C ASN A 14 19.27 -0.75 3.53
N ASN A 15 18.93 -0.50 4.80
CA ASN A 15 17.81 0.38 5.16
C ASN A 15 17.93 1.79 4.56
N LYS A 16 19.15 2.35 4.45
CA LYS A 16 19.38 3.68 3.89
C LYS A 16 19.14 3.69 2.39
N GLU A 17 19.70 2.72 1.67
CA GLU A 17 19.53 2.56 0.22
C GLU A 17 18.07 2.30 -0.14
N PHE A 18 17.37 1.52 0.68
CA PHE A 18 15.94 1.27 0.49
C PHE A 18 15.13 2.56 0.63
N GLN A 19 15.37 3.35 1.68
CA GLN A 19 14.70 4.64 1.87
C GLN A 19 15.01 5.63 0.73
N GLU A 20 16.25 5.68 0.26
CA GLU A 20 16.64 6.51 -0.89
C GLU A 20 15.91 6.07 -2.17
N ALA A 21 15.80 4.76 -2.42
CA ALA A 21 15.04 4.22 -3.53
C ALA A 21 13.54 4.61 -3.44
N LEU A 22 12.96 4.61 -2.24
CA LEU A 22 11.57 5.03 -2.03
C LEU A 22 11.35 6.51 -2.36
N ILE A 23 12.31 7.39 -2.09
CA ILE A 23 12.22 8.81 -2.47
C ILE A 23 12.12 8.95 -4.00
N HIS A 24 12.98 8.26 -4.74
CA HIS A 24 12.94 8.27 -6.19
C HIS A 24 11.65 7.65 -6.75
N LEU A 25 11.15 6.60 -6.10
CA LEU A 25 9.88 5.97 -6.48
C LEU A 25 8.68 6.88 -6.22
N ALA A 26 8.67 7.59 -5.09
CA ALA A 26 7.65 8.59 -4.76
C ALA A 26 7.61 9.70 -5.82
N GLN A 27 8.76 10.17 -6.31
CA GLN A 27 8.81 11.14 -7.41
C GLN A 27 8.16 10.61 -8.70
N ARG A 28 8.22 9.31 -8.97
CA ARG A 28 7.60 8.69 -10.15
C ARG A 28 6.08 8.60 -10.05
N LEU A 29 5.52 8.61 -8.84
CA LEU A 29 4.06 8.73 -8.64
C LEU A 29 3.49 10.09 -9.05
N PHE A 30 4.32 11.10 -9.29
CA PHE A 30 3.89 12.42 -9.76
C PHE A 30 4.42 12.73 -11.17
N ASP A 31 4.81 11.70 -11.92
CA ASP A 31 5.25 11.87 -13.29
C ASP A 31 4.09 12.33 -14.19
N ARG A 32 4.42 13.13 -15.23
CA ARG A 32 3.44 13.61 -16.21
C ARG A 32 2.83 12.47 -17.01
N SER A 33 3.55 11.37 -17.17
CA SER A 33 3.09 10.18 -17.89
C SER A 33 2.30 9.25 -16.95
N PRO A 34 1.00 9.00 -17.20
CA PRO A 34 0.23 8.05 -16.40
C PRO A 34 0.80 6.63 -16.43
N LEU A 35 1.46 6.23 -17.53
CA LEU A 35 2.11 4.93 -17.65
C LEU A 35 3.28 4.77 -16.67
N VAL A 36 4.01 5.85 -16.40
CA VAL A 36 5.10 5.85 -15.40
C VAL A 36 4.51 5.71 -14.01
N ARG A 37 3.39 6.41 -13.73
CA ARG A 37 2.69 6.31 -12.44
C ARG A 37 2.15 4.90 -12.20
N ILE A 38 1.49 4.28 -13.20
CA ILE A 38 1.05 2.87 -13.14
C ILE A 38 2.22 1.94 -12.81
N ALA A 39 3.36 2.09 -13.50
CA ALA A 39 4.52 1.26 -13.24
C ALA A 39 5.09 1.46 -11.82
N ALA A 40 5.10 2.70 -11.32
CA ALA A 40 5.50 3.00 -9.95
C ALA A 40 4.55 2.36 -8.93
N THR A 41 3.22 2.47 -9.11
CA THR A 41 2.21 1.78 -8.30
C THR A 41 2.42 0.26 -8.31
N GLU A 42 2.69 -0.34 -9.47
CA GLU A 42 2.98 -1.78 -9.56
C GLU A 42 4.23 -2.19 -8.78
N VAL A 43 5.29 -1.37 -8.80
CA VAL A 43 6.50 -1.62 -8.02
C VAL A 43 6.24 -1.52 -6.52
N ILE A 44 5.51 -0.49 -6.07
CA ILE A 44 5.12 -0.31 -4.65
C ILE A 44 4.27 -1.49 -4.18
N GLY A 45 3.25 -1.85 -4.96
CA GLY A 45 2.42 -3.02 -4.70
C GLY A 45 3.22 -4.31 -4.58
N ASN A 46 4.19 -4.52 -5.47
CA ASN A 46 5.08 -5.67 -5.37
C ASN A 46 5.92 -5.63 -4.09
N MET A 47 6.45 -4.47 -3.69
CA MET A 47 7.18 -4.34 -2.43
C MET A 47 6.31 -4.66 -1.21
N LEU A 48 5.06 -4.19 -1.21
CA LEU A 48 4.06 -4.47 -0.18
C LEU A 48 3.70 -5.96 -0.04
N MET A 49 3.92 -6.77 -1.09
CA MET A 49 3.55 -8.18 -1.09
C MET A 49 4.75 -9.12 -0.96
N ASN A 50 5.92 -8.74 -1.48
CA ASN A 50 6.99 -9.70 -1.80
C ASN A 50 8.36 -9.38 -1.17
N VAL A 51 8.54 -8.23 -0.52
CA VAL A 51 9.79 -7.97 0.24
C VAL A 51 9.80 -8.81 1.51
N ASP A 52 10.96 -9.37 1.86
CA ASP A 52 11.09 -10.33 2.97
C ASP A 52 10.71 -9.70 4.32
N ASP A 53 11.24 -8.50 4.60
CA ASP A 53 10.88 -7.72 5.80
C ASP A 53 9.91 -6.57 5.48
N ARG A 54 8.91 -6.84 4.63
CA ARG A 54 7.95 -5.82 4.19
C ARG A 54 7.24 -5.13 5.35
N TYR A 55 6.94 -5.83 6.44
CA TYR A 55 6.21 -5.29 7.59
C TYR A 55 6.93 -4.13 8.26
N SER A 56 8.26 -4.19 8.36
CA SER A 56 9.07 -3.08 8.87
C SER A 56 8.94 -1.82 8.03
N TYR A 57 8.63 -1.94 6.74
CA TYR A 57 8.54 -0.84 5.79
C TYR A 57 7.12 -0.40 5.45
N PHE A 58 6.10 -1.06 5.99
CA PHE A 58 4.69 -0.73 5.71
C PHE A 58 4.37 0.74 5.98
N HIS A 59 4.89 1.32 7.05
CA HIS A 59 4.69 2.73 7.38
C HIS A 59 5.21 3.71 6.31
N LEU A 60 6.15 3.29 5.44
CA LEU A 60 6.65 4.07 4.31
C LEU A 60 5.93 3.73 3.01
N LEU A 61 5.61 2.45 2.78
CA LEU A 61 5.00 1.96 1.53
C LEU A 61 3.50 2.27 1.46
N ILE A 62 2.76 2.16 2.56
CA ILE A 62 1.31 2.40 2.60
C ILE A 62 0.96 3.81 2.13
N PRO A 63 1.59 4.91 2.61
CA PRO A 63 1.31 6.25 2.11
C PRO A 63 1.48 6.40 0.58
N LEU A 64 2.46 5.71 0.00
CA LEU A 64 2.72 5.76 -1.45
C LEU A 64 1.60 5.05 -2.23
N GLU A 65 1.16 3.89 -1.77
CA GLU A 65 0.04 3.16 -2.38
C GLU A 65 -1.27 3.95 -2.25
N LEU A 66 -1.57 4.49 -1.06
CA LEU A 66 -2.76 5.31 -0.82
C LEU A 66 -2.78 6.60 -1.66
N SER A 67 -1.62 7.15 -2.00
CA SER A 67 -1.50 8.28 -2.92
C SER A 67 -1.97 7.91 -4.33
N SER A 68 -1.68 6.68 -4.78
CA SER A 68 -2.12 6.18 -6.11
C SER A 68 -3.63 5.95 -6.17
N LEU A 69 -4.29 5.62 -5.05
CA LEU A 69 -5.76 5.52 -4.98
C LEU A 69 -6.47 6.86 -5.24
N HIS A 70 -5.76 7.98 -5.04
CA HIS A 70 -6.28 9.33 -5.23
C HIS A 70 -5.68 10.02 -6.46
N ASP A 71 -5.09 9.25 -7.38
CA ASP A 71 -4.56 9.79 -8.63
C ASP A 71 -5.69 10.44 -9.46
N GLU A 72 -5.36 11.43 -10.29
CA GLU A 72 -6.31 12.10 -11.17
C GLU A 72 -6.80 11.19 -12.33
N VAL A 73 -5.96 10.25 -12.77
CA VAL A 73 -6.22 9.31 -13.88
C VAL A 73 -6.90 8.04 -13.37
N LEU A 74 -8.03 7.67 -13.97
CA LEU A 74 -8.85 6.54 -13.56
C LEU A 74 -8.09 5.20 -13.65
N GLU A 75 -7.28 5.02 -14.68
CA GLU A 75 -6.50 3.80 -14.90
C GLU A 75 -5.46 3.58 -13.79
N VAL A 76 -4.88 4.66 -13.26
CA VAL A 76 -3.95 4.58 -12.12
C VAL A 76 -4.72 4.18 -10.86
N ARG A 77 -5.85 4.84 -10.59
CA ARG A 77 -6.70 4.52 -9.42
C ARG A 77 -7.16 3.07 -9.44
N SER A 78 -7.69 2.60 -10.57
CA SER A 78 -8.16 1.23 -10.74
C SER A 78 -7.02 0.22 -10.51
N LYS A 79 -5.82 0.51 -11.00
CA LYS A 79 -4.64 -0.34 -10.75
C LYS A 79 -4.28 -0.38 -9.26
N ALA A 80 -4.29 0.78 -8.59
CA ALA A 80 -4.01 0.90 -7.17
C ALA A 80 -5.07 0.17 -6.32
N GLU A 81 -6.35 0.28 -6.67
CA GLU A 81 -7.45 -0.44 -6.00
C GLU A 81 -7.25 -1.96 -6.06
N ASP A 82 -6.90 -2.47 -7.24
CA ASP A 82 -6.61 -3.89 -7.46
C ASP A 82 -5.41 -4.38 -6.63
N ILE A 83 -4.35 -3.59 -6.58
CA ILE A 83 -3.15 -3.89 -5.79
C ILE A 83 -3.47 -3.84 -4.30
N TRP A 84 -4.11 -2.77 -3.85
CA TRP A 84 -4.47 -2.57 -2.46
C TRP A 84 -5.36 -3.70 -1.92
N LYS A 85 -6.35 -4.12 -2.71
CA LYS A 85 -7.18 -5.29 -2.39
C LYS A 85 -6.35 -6.56 -2.22
N LYS A 86 -5.36 -6.80 -3.09
CA LYS A 86 -4.45 -7.97 -2.98
C LYS A 86 -3.59 -7.88 -1.73
N VAL A 87 -3.02 -6.72 -1.44
CA VAL A 87 -2.20 -6.48 -0.23
C VAL A 87 -3.02 -6.77 1.02
N GLY A 88 -4.25 -6.23 1.12
CA GLY A 88 -5.13 -6.49 2.25
C GLY A 88 -5.51 -7.96 2.39
N ASN A 89 -5.79 -8.64 1.27
CA ASN A 89 -6.14 -10.06 1.28
C ASN A 89 -4.94 -10.94 1.67
N GLN A 90 -3.74 -10.61 1.23
CA GLN A 90 -2.54 -11.32 1.64
C GLN A 90 -2.28 -11.12 3.14
N TYR A 91 -2.38 -9.88 3.63
CA TYR A 91 -2.16 -9.57 5.03
C TYR A 91 -3.09 -10.35 5.97
N ILE A 92 -4.39 -10.40 5.63
CA ILE A 92 -5.36 -11.08 6.49
C ILE A 92 -5.12 -12.59 6.54
N VAL A 93 -4.70 -13.19 5.42
CA VAL A 93 -4.34 -14.62 5.36
C VAL A 93 -3.09 -14.90 6.19
N GLU A 94 -2.07 -14.05 6.09
CA GLU A 94 -0.81 -14.22 6.84
C GLU A 94 -0.99 -14.07 8.36
N ASN A 95 -1.98 -13.29 8.79
CA ASN A 95 -2.27 -12.99 10.18
C ASN A 95 -3.62 -13.56 10.62
N GLU A 96 -4.10 -14.63 9.98
CA GLU A 96 -5.45 -15.19 10.21
C GLU A 96 -5.69 -15.52 11.69
N LYS A 97 -4.67 -16.05 12.36
CA LYS A 97 -4.74 -16.41 13.79
C LYS A 97 -5.03 -15.21 14.68
N ASP A 98 -4.47 -14.05 14.36
CA ASP A 98 -4.61 -12.83 15.16
C ASP A 98 -5.96 -12.13 14.91
N TYR A 99 -6.59 -12.41 13.76
CA TYR A 99 -7.82 -11.75 13.31
C TYR A 99 -9.00 -12.71 13.12
N LYS A 100 -8.90 -13.94 13.63
CA LYS A 100 -9.91 -14.99 13.43
C LYS A 100 -11.32 -14.54 13.75
N ASP A 101 -11.52 -13.91 14.91
CA ASP A 101 -12.85 -13.44 15.34
C ASP A 101 -13.41 -12.39 14.39
N LEU A 102 -12.57 -11.51 13.85
CA LEU A 102 -12.98 -10.46 12.92
C LEU A 102 -13.29 -11.00 11.51
N ILE A 103 -12.65 -12.11 11.13
CA ILE A 103 -12.89 -12.83 9.87
C ILE A 103 -14.19 -13.62 9.96
N ASP A 104 -14.37 -14.37 11.05
CA ASP A 104 -15.54 -15.24 11.27
C ASP A 104 -16.80 -14.40 11.58
N PHE A 105 -16.63 -13.23 12.22
CA PHE A 105 -17.72 -12.34 12.62
C PHE A 105 -17.45 -10.88 12.17
N PRO A 106 -17.51 -10.58 10.86
CA PRO A 106 -17.25 -9.24 10.36
C PRO A 106 -18.34 -8.26 10.83
N PRO A 107 -17.96 -7.09 11.38
CA PRO A 107 -18.94 -6.09 11.78
C PRO A 107 -19.67 -5.55 10.55
N PRO A 108 -20.97 -5.25 10.66
CA PRO A 108 -21.71 -4.64 9.58
C PRO A 108 -21.09 -3.30 9.18
N ASP A 109 -21.36 -2.87 7.95
CA ASP A 109 -20.95 -1.55 7.51
C ASP A 109 -21.65 -0.47 8.35
N PRO A 110 -20.96 0.62 8.73
CA PRO A 110 -21.58 1.71 9.45
C PRO A 110 -22.78 2.27 8.69
N SER A 111 -23.85 2.63 9.39
CA SER A 111 -25.08 3.18 8.78
C SER A 111 -24.84 4.46 7.98
N GLU A 112 -23.78 5.20 8.30
CA GLU A 112 -23.40 6.47 7.67
C GLU A 112 -22.26 6.29 6.64
N TYR A 113 -21.96 5.06 6.21
CA TYR A 113 -20.96 4.85 5.18
C TYR A 113 -21.43 5.42 3.83
N PRO A 114 -20.58 6.10 3.05
CA PRO A 114 -21.02 6.71 1.79
C PRO A 114 -21.59 5.68 0.80
N ASP A 115 -22.83 5.89 0.33
CA ASP A 115 -23.57 4.96 -0.56
C ASP A 115 -22.84 4.62 -1.88
N LYS A 116 -21.90 5.46 -2.31
CA LYS A 116 -21.19 5.33 -3.59
C LYS A 116 -19.79 4.74 -3.47
N GLU A 117 -19.31 4.51 -2.24
CA GLU A 117 -17.96 4.02 -2.01
C GLU A 117 -17.99 2.55 -1.60
N ILE A 118 -17.09 1.77 -2.19
CA ILE A 118 -16.88 0.39 -1.77
C ILE A 118 -15.99 0.42 -0.54
N ARG A 119 -16.46 -0.16 0.56
CA ARG A 119 -15.67 -0.26 1.77
C ARG A 119 -14.42 -1.13 1.53
N PRO A 120 -13.20 -0.64 1.85
CA PRO A 120 -11.97 -1.42 1.72
C PRO A 120 -12.02 -2.72 2.53
N SER A 121 -11.28 -3.76 2.12
CA SER A 121 -11.28 -5.06 2.80
C SER A 121 -10.78 -4.96 4.26
N VAL A 122 -11.16 -5.94 5.09
CA VAL A 122 -10.77 -5.99 6.52
C VAL A 122 -9.26 -5.83 6.67
N GLY A 123 -8.46 -6.59 5.89
CA GLY A 123 -7.01 -6.51 5.92
C GLY A 123 -6.49 -5.11 5.59
N CYS A 124 -7.01 -4.46 4.56
CA CYS A 124 -6.64 -3.07 4.20
C CYS A 124 -6.85 -2.12 5.38
N ARG A 125 -7.99 -2.23 6.08
CA ARG A 125 -8.32 -1.37 7.22
C ARG A 125 -7.40 -1.61 8.41
N ILE A 126 -7.10 -2.87 8.72
CA ILE A 126 -6.19 -3.23 9.82
C ILE A 126 -4.79 -2.69 9.56
N ILE A 127 -4.26 -2.89 8.34
CA ILE A 127 -2.93 -2.42 7.95
C ILE A 127 -2.82 -0.90 8.21
N VAL A 128 -3.78 -0.12 7.73
CA VAL A 128 -3.79 1.33 7.96
C VAL A 128 -3.90 1.65 9.46
N GLN A 129 -4.82 1.01 10.19
CA GLN A 129 -5.02 1.26 11.61
C GLN A 129 -3.76 0.98 12.45
N ARG A 130 -3.02 -0.10 12.16
CA ARG A 130 -1.80 -0.48 12.89
C ARG A 130 -0.64 0.48 12.63
N HIS A 131 -0.56 1.04 11.43
CA HIS A 131 0.52 1.93 11.04
C HIS A 131 0.13 3.42 11.08
N LEU A 132 -1.12 3.74 11.45
CA LEU A 132 -1.66 5.10 11.41
C LEU A 132 -0.82 6.10 12.21
N PHE A 133 -0.36 5.73 13.41
CA PHE A 133 0.49 6.61 14.22
C PHE A 133 1.80 6.95 13.52
N ASN A 134 2.47 5.96 12.94
CA ASN A 134 3.72 6.18 12.20
C ASN A 134 3.47 6.98 10.92
N ILE A 135 2.36 6.74 10.23
CA ILE A 135 1.95 7.50 9.03
C ILE A 135 1.67 8.97 9.38
N CYS A 136 0.92 9.24 10.45
CA CYS A 136 0.59 10.59 10.87
C CYS A 136 1.81 11.35 11.42
N LEU A 137 2.77 10.65 12.04
CA LEU A 137 4.01 11.26 12.54
C LEU A 137 4.97 11.67 11.42
N LEU A 138 4.96 11.02 10.25
CA LEU A 138 5.76 11.43 9.08
C LEU A 138 5.42 12.85 8.60
N ARG A 139 4.22 13.35 8.91
CA ARG A 139 3.80 14.73 8.60
C ARG A 139 4.40 15.79 9.54
N PHE A 140 4.93 15.40 10.70
CA PHE A 140 5.53 16.33 11.66
C PHE A 140 7.05 16.51 11.51
N CYS A 141 7.71 15.70 10.68
CA CYS A 141 9.15 15.84 10.42
C CYS A 141 9.49 16.45 9.04
N LEU A 142 8.49 16.78 8.22
CA LEU A 142 8.68 17.36 6.89
C LEU A 142 8.07 18.77 6.75
N VAL A 143 7.83 19.46 7.87
CA VAL A 143 7.53 20.90 7.92
C VAL A 143 8.53 21.58 8.86
#